data_AF-A0A834T8Z3-F1
#
_entry.id   AF-A0A834T8Z3-F1
#
_cell.length_a   1.000
_cell.length_b   1.000
_cell.length_c   1.000
_cell.angle_alpha   90.00
_cell.angle_beta   90.00
_cell.angle_gamma   90.00
#
_symmetry.space_group_name_H-M   'P 1'
#
loop_
_entity.id
_entity.type
_entity.pdbx_description
1 polymer ?
#
loop_
_entity_poly.entity_id
_entity_poly.type
_entity_poly.pdbx_seq_one_letter_code
_entity_poly.pdbx_strand_id
1 'polypeptide(L)'
;MISMEMPKIVLTTQNLHGSGYGSFHLKGYTLWPHMITGLDFVISEAGRYGMKLVLSLVNNYENLGGKQQYVEWARNQGQSIHSEDDFFTNPVVKGYYKNHIQTVLTRRNSITGVAYKDDPTIMAWELMNEIRCPSDQSGKAVQAWITEMASYLKSIDGNHLLEAGLEGFYGESKKESNPNFQVGTDFIANNQIPAIDFATLHSYPDQWLSGSNYDDQISFLSGWLNQHIQDAQNTLHKPLLLAEFGISTKNLGSNSKPRDQLFNTVYSAIYSSASGGGAAVGGLFWQLLAEGMDSFRDGYEVVLGENPSTASLIAQESQKLNRIRKMYARLRNIEKWNKARDIRSAQNGRH
;
A
#
# COMPACT_ATOMS: atom_id res chain seq x y z
N MET A 1 8.65 4.03 -11.74
CA MET A 1 7.51 4.91 -12.07
C MET A 1 6.30 4.06 -12.24
N ILE A 2 5.36 4.34 -11.35
CA ILE A 2 4.12 3.65 -11.11
C ILE A 2 3.08 4.39 -11.96
N SER A 3 2.55 3.76 -13.03
CA SER A 3 1.40 4.34 -13.73
C SER A 3 0.16 4.10 -12.89
N MET A 4 -0.77 5.07 -12.90
CA MET A 4 -2.03 5.11 -12.12
C MET A 4 -3.02 3.96 -12.38
N GLU A 5 -2.64 2.96 -13.17
CA GLU A 5 -3.45 1.78 -13.45
C GLU A 5 -3.15 0.67 -12.44
N MET A 6 -2.91 1.04 -11.18
CA MET A 6 -2.56 0.09 -10.12
C MET A 6 -3.51 0.21 -8.93
N PRO A 7 -4.52 -0.65 -8.82
CA PRO A 7 -5.33 -0.69 -7.62
C PRO A 7 -4.54 -1.34 -6.47
N LYS A 8 -4.71 -0.75 -5.29
CA LYS A 8 -4.41 -1.40 -4.01
C LYS A 8 -5.64 -2.19 -3.58
N ILE A 9 -5.45 -3.46 -3.21
CA ILE A 9 -6.55 -4.36 -2.80
C ILE A 9 -6.23 -4.90 -1.41
N VAL A 10 -7.13 -4.67 -0.45
CA VAL A 10 -7.02 -5.25 0.91
C VAL A 10 -7.67 -6.62 0.93
N LEU A 11 -6.86 -7.64 1.23
CA LEU A 11 -7.30 -9.02 1.32
C LEU A 11 -7.97 -9.27 2.66
N THR A 12 -9.07 -10.01 2.60
CA THR A 12 -9.88 -10.36 3.76
C THR A 12 -9.45 -11.70 4.31
N THR A 13 -9.30 -11.82 5.62
CA THR A 13 -9.02 -13.10 6.29
C THR A 13 -10.24 -13.53 7.10
N GLN A 14 -10.81 -14.69 6.77
CA GLN A 14 -11.89 -15.31 7.55
C GLN A 14 -11.48 -16.72 8.01
N ASN A 15 -11.89 -17.09 9.23
CA ASN A 15 -11.64 -18.41 9.82
C ASN A 15 -12.87 -19.31 9.64
N LEU A 16 -12.62 -20.60 9.40
CA LEU A 16 -13.63 -21.65 9.38
C LEU A 16 -13.57 -22.42 10.69
N HIS A 17 -14.54 -22.18 11.58
CA HIS A 17 -14.92 -23.21 12.55
C HIS A 17 -16.34 -23.67 12.26
N GLY A 18 -16.43 -24.80 11.55
CA GLY A 18 -17.58 -25.68 11.64
C GLY A 18 -17.61 -26.33 13.02
N SER A 19 -18.76 -26.28 13.67
CA SER A 19 -19.09 -27.02 14.88
C SER A 19 -18.75 -28.51 14.73
N GLY A 20 -17.93 -29.05 15.64
CA GLY A 20 -17.72 -30.50 15.71
C GLY A 20 -16.59 -30.88 16.67
N TYR A 21 -16.96 -31.48 17.79
CA TYR A 21 -16.07 -32.05 18.80
C TYR A 21 -15.04 -33.03 18.20
N GLY A 22 -13.82 -32.99 18.72
CA GLY A 22 -12.93 -34.16 18.81
C GLY A 22 -11.76 -34.24 17.82
N SER A 23 -10.56 -34.32 18.40
CA SER A 23 -9.32 -34.89 17.83
C SER A 23 -8.57 -34.11 16.75
N PHE A 24 -7.37 -33.66 17.14
CA PHE A 24 -6.15 -33.47 16.34
C PHE A 24 -6.30 -33.60 14.82
N HIS A 25 -6.26 -32.46 14.12
CA HIS A 25 -5.51 -32.17 12.90
C HIS A 25 -5.66 -30.66 12.68
N LEU A 26 -4.55 -29.92 12.55
CA LEU A 26 -4.53 -28.52 12.12
C LEU A 26 -5.08 -28.46 10.68
N LYS A 27 -6.41 -28.42 10.53
CA LYS A 27 -7.06 -28.13 9.25
C LYS A 27 -6.88 -26.64 8.99
N GLY A 28 -6.10 -26.35 7.96
CA GLY A 28 -5.64 -25.02 7.60
C GLY A 28 -6.77 -24.02 7.36
N TYR A 29 -6.39 -22.75 7.54
CA TYR A 29 -7.14 -21.58 7.10
C TYR A 29 -7.57 -21.76 5.66
N THR A 30 -8.84 -22.08 5.43
CA THR A 30 -9.39 -22.16 4.07
C THR A 30 -10.08 -20.85 3.80
N LEU A 31 -9.48 -20.02 2.95
CA LEU A 31 -10.15 -18.88 2.34
C LEU A 31 -11.36 -19.40 1.56
N TRP A 32 -12.50 -18.73 1.63
CA TRP A 32 -13.73 -19.15 0.94
C TRP A 32 -13.44 -19.44 -0.54
N PRO A 33 -13.78 -20.65 -1.07
CA PRO A 33 -13.43 -21.05 -2.43
C PRO A 33 -13.85 -20.01 -3.49
N HIS A 34 -15.02 -19.39 -3.31
CA HIS A 34 -15.54 -18.35 -4.22
C HIS A 34 -14.82 -17.00 -4.10
N MET A 35 -14.43 -16.58 -2.89
CA MET A 35 -13.74 -15.29 -2.69
C MET A 35 -12.33 -15.35 -3.26
N ILE A 36 -11.64 -16.46 -3.07
CA ILE A 36 -10.26 -16.60 -3.55
C ILE A 36 -10.19 -16.85 -5.06
N THR A 37 -11.21 -17.47 -5.67
CA THR A 37 -11.38 -17.45 -7.13
C THR A 37 -11.73 -16.07 -7.67
N GLY A 38 -12.39 -15.22 -6.87
CA GLY A 38 -12.60 -13.81 -7.20
C GLY A 38 -11.27 -13.06 -7.32
N LEU A 39 -10.35 -13.29 -6.38
CA LEU A 39 -8.99 -12.72 -6.45
C LEU A 39 -8.19 -13.29 -7.65
N ASP A 40 -8.33 -14.58 -7.94
CA ASP A 40 -7.71 -15.17 -9.15
C ASP A 40 -8.16 -14.42 -10.41
N PHE A 41 -9.46 -14.12 -10.52
CA PHE A 41 -10.04 -13.38 -11.62
C PHE A 41 -9.49 -11.96 -11.70
N VAL A 42 -9.46 -11.23 -10.58
CA VAL A 42 -8.91 -9.86 -10.52
C VAL A 42 -7.46 -9.83 -10.99
N ILE A 43 -6.61 -10.75 -10.53
CA ILE A 43 -5.21 -10.84 -10.98
C ILE A 43 -5.16 -11.17 -12.48
N SER A 44 -5.95 -12.13 -12.95
CA SER A 44 -5.95 -12.51 -14.37
C SER A 44 -6.37 -11.35 -15.29
N GLU A 45 -7.40 -10.59 -14.89
CA GLU A 45 -7.90 -9.45 -15.66
C GLU A 45 -6.95 -8.26 -15.60
N ALA A 46 -6.38 -7.97 -14.43
CA ALA A 46 -5.34 -6.94 -14.32
C ALA A 46 -4.18 -7.24 -15.26
N GLY A 47 -3.72 -8.50 -15.32
CA GLY A 47 -2.71 -8.95 -16.26
C GLY A 47 -3.12 -8.76 -17.71
N ARG A 48 -4.37 -9.10 -18.06
CA ARG A 48 -4.95 -8.92 -19.40
C ARG A 48 -4.96 -7.46 -19.85
N TYR A 49 -5.22 -6.53 -18.94
CA TYR A 49 -5.21 -5.08 -19.21
C TYR A 49 -3.84 -4.43 -19.00
N GLY A 50 -2.80 -5.18 -18.65
CA GLY A 50 -1.46 -4.65 -18.40
C GLY A 50 -1.32 -3.82 -17.11
N MET A 51 -2.32 -3.92 -16.23
CA MET A 51 -2.34 -3.32 -14.91
C MET A 51 -1.45 -4.11 -13.95
N LYS A 52 -1.05 -3.46 -12.87
CA LYS A 52 -0.25 -4.07 -11.81
C LYS A 52 -0.97 -3.91 -10.47
N LEU A 53 -0.75 -4.83 -9.53
CA LEU A 53 -1.50 -4.86 -8.27
C LEU A 53 -0.59 -4.65 -7.06
N VAL A 54 -1.08 -3.89 -6.08
CA VAL A 54 -0.57 -3.92 -4.70
C VAL A 54 -1.57 -4.70 -3.86
N LEU A 55 -1.15 -5.80 -3.25
CA LEU A 55 -2.03 -6.68 -2.48
C LEU A 55 -1.70 -6.59 -1.00
N SER A 56 -2.65 -6.07 -0.21
CA SER A 56 -2.54 -5.94 1.24
C SER A 56 -3.05 -7.14 1.97
N LEU A 57 -2.25 -7.70 2.87
CA LEU A 57 -2.45 -9.03 3.43
C LEU A 57 -3.36 -9.04 4.66
N VAL A 58 -3.56 -7.90 5.31
CA VAL A 58 -4.48 -7.74 6.43
C VAL A 58 -4.82 -6.27 6.63
N ASN A 59 -5.95 -5.99 7.26
CA ASN A 59 -6.36 -4.63 7.62
C ASN A 59 -6.01 -4.30 9.08
N ASN A 60 -5.65 -3.06 9.38
CA ASN A 60 -5.60 -2.59 10.77
C ASN A 60 -7.01 -2.45 11.37
N TYR A 61 -7.98 -2.02 10.58
CA TYR A 61 -9.37 -1.82 11.03
C TYR A 61 -10.20 -3.10 10.98
N GLU A 62 -11.29 -3.14 11.75
CA GLU A 62 -12.24 -4.26 11.82
C GLU A 62 -12.87 -4.63 10.47
N ASN A 63 -12.99 -3.65 9.57
CA ASN A 63 -13.55 -3.87 8.23
C ASN A 63 -12.78 -4.99 7.53
N LEU A 64 -13.53 -6.02 7.10
CA LEU A 64 -13.00 -7.22 6.45
C LEU A 64 -12.17 -8.15 7.37
N GLY A 65 -12.40 -8.06 8.68
CA GLY A 65 -11.77 -8.87 9.73
C GLY A 65 -10.66 -8.11 10.44
N GLY A 66 -9.57 -7.82 9.73
CA GLY A 66 -8.43 -7.05 10.24
C GLY A 66 -7.72 -7.67 11.45
N LYS A 67 -6.81 -6.90 12.08
CA LYS A 67 -5.97 -7.37 13.20
C LYS A 67 -6.80 -7.83 14.40
N GLN A 68 -7.94 -7.17 14.66
CA GLN A 68 -8.84 -7.55 15.75
C GLN A 68 -9.34 -8.99 15.59
N GLN A 69 -9.73 -9.39 14.38
CA GLN A 69 -10.25 -10.73 14.15
C GLN A 69 -9.22 -11.83 14.45
N TYR A 70 -7.94 -11.57 14.17
CA TYR A 70 -6.85 -12.49 14.49
C TYR A 70 -6.67 -12.68 16.00
N VAL A 71 -6.73 -11.60 16.78
CA VAL A 71 -6.63 -11.72 18.24
C VAL A 71 -7.86 -12.41 18.83
N GLU A 72 -9.05 -12.22 18.26
CA GLU A 72 -10.26 -12.91 18.67
C GLU A 72 -10.16 -14.42 18.43
N TRP A 73 -9.61 -14.86 17.30
CA TRP A 73 -9.37 -16.29 17.06
C TRP A 73 -8.46 -16.90 18.11
N ALA A 74 -7.37 -16.21 18.45
CA ALA A 74 -6.45 -16.68 19.47
C ALA A 74 -7.10 -16.68 20.87
N ARG A 75 -7.93 -15.68 21.20
CA ARG A 75 -8.72 -15.65 22.44
C ARG A 75 -9.66 -16.85 22.52
N ASN A 76 -10.35 -17.19 21.43
CA ASN A 76 -11.23 -18.35 21.35
C ASN A 76 -10.48 -19.69 21.49
N GLN A 77 -9.17 -19.70 21.21
CA GLN A 77 -8.27 -20.84 21.44
C GLN A 77 -7.61 -20.80 22.83
N GLY A 78 -8.07 -19.94 23.74
CA GLY A 78 -7.61 -19.86 25.13
C GLY A 78 -6.33 -19.04 25.34
N GLN A 79 -5.89 -18.26 24.37
CA GLN A 79 -4.78 -17.31 24.57
C GLN A 79 -5.22 -16.14 25.46
N SER A 80 -4.37 -15.75 26.40
CA SER A 80 -4.55 -14.52 27.19
C SER A 80 -4.17 -13.32 26.34
N ILE A 81 -5.18 -12.67 25.74
CA ILE A 81 -5.04 -11.48 24.88
C ILE A 81 -5.90 -10.36 25.47
N HIS A 82 -5.26 -9.22 25.69
CA HIS A 82 -5.81 -8.06 26.38
C HIS A 82 -6.04 -6.86 25.46
N SER A 83 -5.43 -6.84 24.27
CA SER A 83 -5.57 -5.77 23.28
C SER A 83 -5.62 -6.31 21.85
N GLU A 84 -6.20 -5.56 20.92
CA GLU A 84 -6.02 -5.81 19.48
C GLU A 84 -4.56 -5.67 19.03
N ASP A 85 -3.78 -4.84 19.73
CA ASP A 85 -2.36 -4.63 19.46
C ASP A 85 -1.49 -5.83 19.87
N ASP A 86 -2.05 -6.79 20.63
CA ASP A 86 -1.39 -8.08 20.85
C ASP A 86 -1.19 -8.85 19.53
N PHE A 87 -1.83 -8.42 18.45
CA PHE A 87 -1.52 -8.87 17.09
C PHE A 87 -0.03 -8.76 16.75
N PHE A 88 0.63 -7.70 17.22
CA PHE A 88 2.04 -7.43 16.89
C PHE A 88 3.02 -8.26 17.74
N THR A 89 2.59 -8.79 18.89
CA THR A 89 3.49 -9.37 19.89
C THR A 89 3.18 -10.83 20.20
N ASN A 90 1.91 -11.24 20.21
CA ASN A 90 1.50 -12.58 20.58
C ASN A 90 1.99 -13.61 19.54
N PRO A 91 2.78 -14.64 19.95
CA PRO A 91 3.39 -15.58 19.02
C PRO A 91 2.38 -16.44 18.27
N VAL A 92 1.23 -16.76 18.88
CA VAL A 92 0.17 -17.55 18.23
C VAL A 92 -0.49 -16.71 17.13
N VAL A 93 -0.83 -15.45 17.43
CA VAL A 93 -1.43 -14.52 16.46
C VAL A 93 -0.47 -14.25 15.29
N LYS A 94 0.81 -13.98 15.58
CA LYS A 94 1.85 -13.86 14.54
C LYS A 94 1.96 -15.12 13.68
N GLY A 95 1.82 -16.31 14.29
CA GLY A 95 1.78 -17.58 13.58
C GLY A 95 0.59 -17.68 12.61
N TYR A 96 -0.59 -17.23 13.02
CA TYR A 96 -1.78 -17.19 12.15
C TYR A 96 -1.53 -16.31 10.93
N TYR A 97 -0.95 -15.13 11.14
CA TYR A 97 -0.63 -14.20 10.05
C TYR A 97 0.43 -14.78 9.09
N LYS A 98 1.48 -15.42 9.61
CA LYS A 98 2.47 -16.13 8.77
C LYS A 98 1.83 -17.25 7.92
N ASN A 99 0.90 -18.01 8.49
CA ASN A 99 0.16 -19.03 7.74
C ASN A 99 -0.67 -18.39 6.62
N HIS A 100 -1.27 -17.22 6.86
CA HIS A 100 -1.98 -16.47 5.83
C HIS A 100 -1.04 -16.02 4.70
N ILE A 101 0.11 -15.41 5.03
CA ILE A 101 1.15 -15.04 4.05
C ILE A 101 1.50 -16.25 3.17
N GLN A 102 1.87 -17.38 3.79
CA GLN A 102 2.26 -18.58 3.06
C GLN A 102 1.13 -19.06 2.13
N THR A 103 -0.10 -19.07 2.62
CA THR A 103 -1.27 -19.53 1.85
C THR A 103 -1.53 -18.63 0.64
N VAL A 104 -1.48 -17.30 0.80
CA VAL A 104 -1.75 -16.35 -0.28
C VAL A 104 -0.62 -16.38 -1.31
N LEU A 105 0.63 -16.24 -0.88
CA LEU A 105 1.77 -16.15 -1.80
C LEU A 105 1.94 -17.43 -2.62
N THR A 106 1.73 -18.60 -2.02
CA THR A 106 1.89 -19.90 -2.70
C THR A 106 0.64 -20.37 -3.43
N ARG A 107 -0.45 -19.59 -3.41
CA ARG A 107 -1.66 -19.93 -4.14
C ARG A 107 -1.38 -20.00 -5.64
N ARG A 108 -1.77 -21.12 -6.26
CA ARG A 108 -1.87 -21.24 -7.71
C ARG A 108 -3.18 -20.65 -8.20
N ASN A 109 -3.10 -19.59 -8.99
CA ASN A 109 -4.25 -18.97 -9.62
C ASN A 109 -5.00 -20.01 -10.48
N SER A 110 -6.31 -20.18 -10.26
CA SER A 110 -7.09 -21.19 -10.97
C SER A 110 -7.36 -20.86 -12.45
N ILE A 111 -7.19 -19.60 -12.85
CA ILE A 111 -7.42 -19.12 -14.23
C ILE A 111 -6.10 -19.11 -15.01
N THR A 112 -5.05 -18.48 -14.46
CA THR A 112 -3.75 -18.37 -15.15
C THR A 112 -2.86 -19.59 -14.95
N GLY A 113 -3.11 -20.37 -13.89
CA GLY A 113 -2.24 -21.46 -13.47
C GLY A 113 -0.90 -21.01 -12.88
N VAL A 114 -0.67 -19.72 -12.66
CA VAL A 114 0.59 -19.21 -12.10
C VAL A 114 0.45 -19.07 -10.58
N ALA A 115 1.49 -19.40 -9.82
CA ALA A 115 1.49 -19.12 -8.39
C ALA A 115 1.61 -17.61 -8.16
N TYR A 116 0.91 -17.03 -7.19
CA TYR A 116 0.90 -15.58 -7.00
C TYR A 116 2.32 -15.02 -6.80
N LYS A 117 3.18 -15.70 -6.03
CA LYS A 117 4.60 -15.34 -5.86
C LYS A 117 5.44 -15.34 -7.16
N ASP A 118 4.92 -15.91 -8.24
CA ASP A 118 5.56 -15.97 -9.55
C ASP A 118 4.79 -15.17 -10.63
N ASP A 119 3.66 -14.54 -10.29
CA ASP A 119 2.82 -13.81 -11.24
C ASP A 119 3.24 -12.33 -11.33
N PRO A 120 3.87 -11.89 -12.44
CA PRO A 120 4.40 -10.53 -12.55
C PRO A 120 3.31 -9.46 -12.62
N THR A 121 2.03 -9.83 -12.67
CA THR A 121 0.90 -8.90 -12.54
C THR A 121 0.87 -8.26 -11.16
N ILE A 122 1.29 -9.00 -10.12
CA ILE A 122 1.49 -8.42 -8.80
C ILE A 122 2.75 -7.56 -8.86
N MET A 123 2.67 -6.31 -8.42
CA MET A 123 3.86 -5.47 -8.27
C MET A 123 4.45 -5.63 -6.88
N ALA A 124 3.59 -5.56 -5.87
CA ALA A 124 4.01 -5.52 -4.48
C ALA A 124 3.02 -6.21 -3.55
N TRP A 125 3.57 -6.74 -2.45
CA TRP A 125 2.81 -7.08 -1.26
C TRP A 125 2.83 -5.91 -0.28
N GLU A 126 1.72 -5.68 0.41
CA GLU A 126 1.60 -4.78 1.55
C GLU A 126 1.39 -5.62 2.82
N LEU A 127 2.20 -5.39 3.85
CA LEU A 127 2.09 -6.16 5.09
C LEU A 127 0.74 -5.94 5.80
N MET A 128 0.31 -4.69 5.97
CA MET A 128 -0.99 -4.41 6.58
C MET A 128 -1.45 -3.02 6.19
N ASN A 129 -2.71 -2.89 5.82
CA ASN A 129 -3.32 -1.60 5.57
C ASN A 129 -3.36 -0.76 6.86
N GLU A 130 -2.71 0.41 6.83
CA GLU A 130 -2.76 1.46 7.85
C GLU A 130 -2.38 0.96 9.25
N ILE A 131 -1.17 0.40 9.39
CA ILE A 131 -0.67 -0.12 10.69
C ILE A 131 -0.80 0.95 11.78
N ARG A 132 -1.51 0.61 12.86
CA ARG A 132 -1.54 1.39 14.10
C ARG A 132 -1.39 0.48 15.33
N CYS A 133 -0.58 0.90 16.28
CA CYS A 133 -0.34 0.29 17.58
C CYS A 133 -0.36 1.35 18.69
N PRO A 134 -1.53 1.96 19.01
CA PRO A 134 -1.62 3.01 20.02
C PRO A 134 -1.19 2.57 21.43
N SER A 135 -1.19 1.27 21.71
CA SER A 135 -0.73 0.71 22.99
C SER A 135 0.79 0.82 23.21
N ASP A 136 1.60 0.96 22.15
CA ASP A 136 3.06 1.14 22.22
C ASP A 136 3.52 2.36 21.42
N GLN A 137 3.45 3.54 22.04
CA GLN A 137 3.93 4.79 21.46
C GLN A 137 5.45 4.82 21.22
N SER A 138 6.22 3.89 21.78
CA SER A 138 7.66 3.81 21.49
C SER A 138 7.95 3.29 20.07
N GLY A 139 6.96 2.69 19.40
CA GLY A 139 7.07 2.12 18.06
C GLY A 139 7.86 0.82 17.97
N LYS A 140 8.33 0.27 19.11
CA LYS A 140 9.18 -0.92 19.14
C LYS A 140 8.43 -2.18 18.73
N ALA A 141 7.17 -2.33 19.15
CA ALA A 141 6.34 -3.47 18.79
C ALA A 141 6.14 -3.54 17.27
N VAL A 142 5.77 -2.42 16.64
CA VAL A 142 5.57 -2.33 15.19
C VAL A 142 6.90 -2.54 14.44
N GLN A 143 7.98 -1.89 14.87
CA GLN A 143 9.30 -2.07 14.25
C GLN A 143 9.74 -3.54 14.24
N ALA A 144 9.60 -4.23 15.37
CA ALA A 144 9.96 -5.64 15.50
C ALA A 144 9.06 -6.52 14.63
N TRP A 145 7.75 -6.25 14.62
CA TRP A 145 6.79 -6.99 13.81
C TRP A 145 7.04 -6.83 12.31
N ILE A 146 7.24 -5.61 11.80
CA ILE A 146 7.54 -5.37 10.38
C ILE A 146 8.85 -6.10 10.00
N THR A 147 9.88 -6.01 10.85
CA THR A 147 11.16 -6.68 10.60
C THR A 147 10.99 -8.20 10.47
N GLU A 148 10.22 -8.81 11.39
CA GLU A 148 9.95 -10.25 11.38
C GLU A 148 9.12 -10.68 10.17
N MET A 149 8.01 -9.98 9.89
CA MET A 149 7.07 -10.37 8.83
C MET A 149 7.62 -10.10 7.44
N ALA A 150 8.36 -9.00 7.24
CA ALA A 150 9.01 -8.71 5.98
C ALA A 150 10.07 -9.76 5.63
N SER A 151 10.90 -10.14 6.60
CA SER A 151 11.90 -11.21 6.43
C SER A 151 11.24 -12.55 6.10
N TYR A 152 10.16 -12.92 6.82
CA TYR A 152 9.42 -14.15 6.55
C TYR A 152 8.78 -14.16 5.16
N LEU A 153 8.12 -13.07 4.75
CA LEU A 153 7.52 -12.94 3.43
C LEU A 153 8.58 -13.08 2.32
N LYS A 154 9.70 -12.35 2.43
CA LYS A 154 10.80 -12.42 1.45
C LYS A 154 11.47 -13.79 1.37
N SER A 155 11.39 -14.61 2.43
CA SER A 155 11.87 -15.99 2.40
C SER A 155 11.00 -16.91 1.53
N ILE A 156 9.73 -16.54 1.28
CA ILE A 156 8.79 -17.27 0.42
C ILE A 156 8.80 -16.68 -1.00
N ASP A 157 8.82 -15.35 -1.11
CA ASP A 157 8.77 -14.60 -2.37
C ASP A 157 9.87 -13.53 -2.43
N GLY A 158 10.92 -13.83 -3.22
CA GLY A 158 11.99 -12.88 -3.53
C GLY A 158 11.80 -12.14 -4.86
N ASN A 159 10.68 -12.36 -5.57
CA ASN A 159 10.43 -11.77 -6.90
C ASN A 159 9.74 -10.41 -6.77
N HIS A 160 8.74 -10.30 -5.89
CA HIS A 160 7.89 -9.11 -5.77
C HIS A 160 8.45 -8.07 -4.80
N LEU A 161 8.05 -6.81 -5.02
CA LEU A 161 8.34 -5.74 -4.07
C LEU A 161 7.51 -5.93 -2.78
N LEU A 162 7.97 -5.34 -1.70
CA LEU A 162 7.30 -5.34 -0.41
C LEU A 162 7.29 -3.94 0.19
N GLU A 163 6.14 -3.55 0.72
CA GLU A 163 6.00 -2.37 1.55
C GLU A 163 5.17 -2.66 2.81
N ALA A 164 5.21 -1.74 3.78
CA ALA A 164 4.69 -1.98 5.11
C ALA A 164 3.18 -1.65 5.28
N GLY A 165 2.64 -0.72 4.49
CA GLY A 165 1.28 -0.22 4.53
C GLY A 165 1.08 0.92 5.53
N LEU A 166 2.11 1.77 5.66
CA LEU A 166 2.08 2.89 6.58
C LEU A 166 1.31 4.07 5.99
N GLU A 167 0.56 4.74 6.85
CA GLU A 167 -0.04 6.04 6.53
C GLU A 167 1.00 7.16 6.46
N GLY A 168 2.15 6.99 7.10
CA GLY A 168 3.27 7.93 7.09
C GLY A 168 3.57 8.60 8.44
N PHE A 169 2.88 8.28 9.53
CA PHE A 169 3.15 8.96 10.80
C PHE A 169 4.58 8.74 11.31
N TYR A 170 5.20 9.84 11.72
CA TYR A 170 6.54 9.86 12.32
C TYR A 170 6.51 9.42 13.78
N GLY A 171 7.63 8.83 14.22
CA GLY A 171 7.88 8.56 15.62
C GLY A 171 8.35 9.80 16.39
N GLU A 172 8.85 9.59 17.60
CA GLU A 172 9.19 10.63 18.57
C GLU A 172 10.11 11.74 18.02
N SER A 173 11.02 11.42 17.10
CA SER A 173 12.01 12.37 16.56
C SER A 173 11.43 13.47 15.65
N LYS A 174 10.23 13.27 15.11
CA LYS A 174 9.56 14.18 14.16
C LYS A 174 8.04 14.26 14.39
N LYS A 175 7.58 13.94 15.59
CA LYS A 175 6.15 13.81 15.92
C LYS A 175 5.35 15.10 15.70
N GLU A 176 6.00 16.25 15.74
CA GLU A 176 5.41 17.57 15.45
C GLU A 176 4.97 17.74 13.98
N SER A 177 5.47 16.89 13.08
CA SER A 177 5.04 16.83 11.68
C SER A 177 3.74 16.02 11.50
N ASN A 178 3.30 15.29 12.52
CA ASN A 178 2.04 14.54 12.48
C ASN A 178 0.84 15.47 12.78
N PRO A 179 -0.39 15.05 12.43
CA PRO A 179 -1.58 15.52 13.12
C PRO A 179 -1.46 15.32 14.64
N ASN A 180 -2.33 15.94 15.44
CA ASN A 180 -2.23 15.96 16.91
C ASN A 180 -2.60 14.61 17.59
N PHE A 181 -2.02 13.51 17.13
CA PHE A 181 -2.12 12.16 17.68
C PHE A 181 -0.90 11.32 17.28
N GLN A 182 -0.70 10.21 17.98
CA GLN A 182 0.34 9.22 17.69
C GLN A 182 -0.30 7.84 17.51
N VAL A 183 0.31 7.02 16.66
CA VAL A 183 -0.22 5.69 16.32
C VAL A 183 0.78 4.54 16.52
N GLY A 184 1.95 4.80 17.09
CA GLY A 184 2.96 3.75 17.34
C GLY A 184 3.73 3.28 16.10
N THR A 185 3.74 4.08 15.02
CA THR A 185 4.61 3.88 13.84
C THR A 185 5.71 4.93 13.80
N ASP A 186 6.74 4.66 13.00
CA ASP A 186 7.77 5.64 12.65
C ASP A 186 8.13 5.50 11.17
N PHE A 187 7.67 6.44 10.34
CA PHE A 187 7.90 6.44 8.90
C PHE A 187 9.36 6.22 8.51
N ILE A 188 10.32 6.80 9.24
CA ILE A 188 11.74 6.65 8.90
C ILE A 188 12.22 5.27 9.34
N ALA A 189 12.09 4.93 10.63
CA ALA A 189 12.65 3.69 11.16
C ALA A 189 12.02 2.43 10.54
N ASN A 190 10.70 2.45 10.32
CA ASN A 190 9.99 1.32 9.72
C ASN A 190 10.42 1.12 8.26
N ASN A 191 10.57 2.20 7.48
CA ASN A 191 11.01 2.09 6.09
C ASN A 191 12.53 1.91 5.93
N GLN A 192 13.34 2.02 6.99
CA GLN A 192 14.77 1.66 6.95
C GLN A 192 15.01 0.15 6.98
N ILE A 193 14.00 -0.65 7.29
CA ILE A 193 14.09 -2.12 7.27
C ILE A 193 14.53 -2.57 5.86
N PRO A 194 15.61 -3.38 5.72
CA PRO A 194 16.16 -3.72 4.41
C PRO A 194 15.20 -4.47 3.48
N ALA A 195 14.27 -5.25 4.05
CA ALA A 195 13.30 -6.03 3.29
C ALA A 195 12.13 -5.19 2.72
N ILE A 196 11.96 -3.94 3.17
CA ILE A 196 10.98 -3.00 2.63
C ILE A 196 11.59 -2.30 1.42
N ASP A 197 10.98 -2.42 0.24
CA ASP A 197 11.57 -1.94 -1.01
C ASP A 197 11.20 -0.49 -1.34
N PHE A 198 10.03 -0.03 -0.87
CA PHE A 198 9.56 1.34 -1.06
C PHE A 198 8.65 1.76 0.11
N ALA A 199 8.50 3.08 0.28
CA ALA A 199 7.68 3.67 1.32
C ALA A 199 6.30 4.05 0.79
N THR A 200 5.30 4.03 1.66
CA THR A 200 3.94 4.50 1.39
C THR A 200 3.59 5.72 2.23
N LEU A 201 2.66 6.51 1.72
CA LEU A 201 2.07 7.67 2.38
C LEU A 201 0.57 7.69 2.12
N HIS A 202 -0.23 7.91 3.15
CA HIS A 202 -1.66 8.19 3.01
C HIS A 202 -1.93 9.67 3.33
N SER A 203 -3.09 10.20 2.94
CA SER A 203 -3.50 11.53 3.36
C SER A 203 -5.02 11.72 3.37
N TYR A 204 -5.55 11.96 4.57
CA TYR A 204 -6.95 12.31 4.81
C TYR A 204 -7.08 13.54 5.73
N PRO A 205 -6.69 14.75 5.27
CA PRO A 205 -6.73 15.96 6.10
C PRO A 205 -8.12 16.28 6.67
N ASP A 206 -9.18 15.93 5.95
CA ASP A 206 -10.57 16.12 6.39
C ASP A 206 -10.94 15.22 7.58
N GLN A 207 -10.31 14.06 7.73
CA GLN A 207 -10.46 13.19 8.89
C GLN A 207 -9.50 13.58 10.02
N TRP A 208 -8.23 13.83 9.70
CA TRP A 208 -7.18 14.03 10.71
C TRP A 208 -7.21 15.41 11.37
N LEU A 209 -7.72 16.41 10.66
CA LEU A 209 -7.84 17.80 11.12
C LEU A 209 -9.31 18.18 11.24
N SER A 210 -10.12 17.29 11.83
CA SER A 210 -11.55 17.53 12.05
C SER A 210 -11.76 18.84 12.81
N GLY A 211 -12.41 19.81 12.18
CA GLY A 211 -12.67 21.15 12.74
C GLY A 211 -11.79 22.26 12.17
N SER A 212 -10.72 21.94 11.43
CA SER A 212 -9.97 22.93 10.65
C SER A 212 -10.71 23.32 9.38
N ASN A 213 -10.47 24.54 8.89
CA ASN A 213 -10.98 24.94 7.58
C ASN A 213 -10.18 24.27 6.45
N TYR A 214 -10.69 24.35 5.23
CA TYR A 214 -10.09 23.69 4.08
C TYR A 214 -8.71 24.25 3.68
N ASP A 215 -8.45 25.54 3.91
CA ASP A 215 -7.14 26.16 3.61
C ASP A 215 -6.05 25.61 4.55
N ASP A 216 -6.38 25.41 5.83
CA ASP A 216 -5.50 24.77 6.81
C ASP A 216 -5.23 23.30 6.41
N GLN A 217 -6.27 22.58 5.98
CA GLN A 217 -6.15 21.19 5.52
C GLN A 217 -5.25 21.05 4.29
N ILE A 218 -5.36 21.95 3.30
CA ILE A 218 -4.50 21.95 2.11
C ILE A 218 -3.07 22.40 2.44
N SER A 219 -2.91 23.33 3.37
CA SER A 219 -1.60 23.73 3.86
C SER A 219 -0.90 22.57 4.56
N PHE A 220 -1.61 21.85 5.43
CA PHE A 220 -1.11 20.61 6.04
C PHE A 220 -0.75 19.57 4.98
N LEU A 221 -1.63 19.28 4.02
CA LEU A 221 -1.35 18.33 2.93
C LEU A 221 -0.05 18.69 2.19
N SER A 222 0.13 19.96 1.84
CA SER A 222 1.32 20.40 1.12
C SER A 222 2.60 20.19 1.95
N GLY A 223 2.57 20.48 3.25
CA GLY A 223 3.66 20.22 4.17
C GLY A 223 3.94 18.73 4.36
N TRP A 224 2.88 17.95 4.56
CA TRP A 224 2.89 16.49 4.69
C TRP A 224 3.58 15.84 3.49
N LEU A 225 3.16 16.19 2.27
CA LEU A 225 3.76 15.69 1.03
C LEU A 225 5.24 16.06 0.92
N ASN A 226 5.58 17.33 1.12
CA ASN A 226 6.96 17.81 0.98
C ASN A 226 7.90 17.11 1.96
N GLN A 227 7.51 16.99 3.23
CA GLN A 227 8.35 16.37 4.26
C GLN A 227 8.65 14.90 3.94
N HIS A 228 7.62 14.11 3.59
CA HIS A 228 7.79 12.70 3.26
C HIS A 228 8.57 12.47 1.98
N ILE A 229 8.36 13.30 0.95
CA ILE A 229 9.15 13.24 -0.28
C ILE A 229 10.63 13.48 0.02
N GLN A 230 10.94 14.47 0.87
CA GLN A 230 12.31 14.76 1.26
C GLN A 230 12.93 13.64 2.08
N ASP A 231 12.21 13.07 3.04
CA ASP A 231 12.73 11.95 3.84
C ASP A 231 12.90 10.67 2.99
N ALA A 232 11.97 10.37 2.08
CA ALA A 232 12.12 9.27 1.13
C ALA A 232 13.34 9.45 0.22
N GLN A 233 13.55 10.67 -0.28
CA GLN A 233 14.66 11.00 -1.17
C GLN A 233 16.02 10.99 -0.47
N ASN A 234 16.12 11.67 0.67
CA ASN A 234 17.40 12.06 1.26
C ASN A 234 17.80 11.20 2.46
N THR A 235 16.83 10.56 3.12
CA THR A 235 17.07 9.74 4.32
C THR A 235 16.94 8.26 3.99
N LEU A 236 15.85 7.86 3.32
CA LEU A 236 15.57 6.46 3.02
C LEU A 236 16.26 5.98 1.73
N HIS A 237 16.41 6.89 0.76
CA HIS A 237 16.82 6.58 -0.61
C HIS A 237 15.93 5.48 -1.24
N LYS A 238 14.63 5.52 -0.92
CA LYS A 238 13.62 4.58 -1.41
C LYS A 238 12.52 5.34 -2.16
N PRO A 239 11.89 4.73 -3.17
CA PRO A 239 10.71 5.31 -3.81
C PRO A 239 9.60 5.55 -2.78
N LEU A 240 8.77 6.56 -3.03
CA LEU A 240 7.57 6.90 -2.28
C LEU A 240 6.35 6.77 -3.18
N LEU A 241 5.36 6.00 -2.72
CA LEU A 241 4.04 5.92 -3.32
C LEU A 241 3.04 6.58 -2.37
N LEU A 242 2.27 7.54 -2.88
CA LEU A 242 1.09 8.02 -2.14
C LEU A 242 -0.01 6.97 -2.34
N ALA A 243 -0.09 6.01 -1.42
CA ALA A 243 -0.90 4.81 -1.58
C ALA A 243 -2.39 5.07 -1.35
N GLU A 244 -2.74 6.15 -0.63
CA GLU A 244 -4.12 6.62 -0.50
C GLU A 244 -4.20 8.13 -0.33
N PHE A 245 -5.19 8.76 -0.97
CA PHE A 245 -5.58 10.14 -0.68
C PHE A 245 -6.99 10.40 -1.17
N GLY A 246 -7.69 11.31 -0.51
CA GLY A 246 -9.02 11.72 -0.93
C GLY A 246 -9.63 12.78 -0.02
N ILE A 247 -10.83 13.23 -0.36
CA ILE A 247 -11.66 14.08 0.50
C ILE A 247 -13.12 13.68 0.36
N SER A 248 -13.82 13.60 1.49
CA SER A 248 -15.21 13.19 1.53
C SER A 248 -16.12 14.28 0.97
N THR A 249 -16.98 13.95 0.01
CA THR A 249 -18.01 14.87 -0.50
C THR A 249 -19.20 15.01 0.42
N LYS A 250 -19.35 14.13 1.44
CA LYS A 250 -20.42 14.21 2.44
C LYS A 250 -20.47 15.58 3.11
N ASN A 251 -19.31 16.21 3.32
CA ASN A 251 -19.19 17.53 3.94
C ASN A 251 -19.08 18.69 2.92
N LEU A 252 -18.96 18.38 1.61
CA LEU A 252 -18.76 19.37 0.54
C LEU A 252 -20.03 19.67 -0.27
N GLY A 253 -21.07 18.85 -0.14
CA GLY A 253 -22.27 18.93 -0.97
C GLY A 253 -21.95 18.68 -2.44
N SER A 254 -22.55 19.47 -3.35
CA SER A 254 -22.32 19.36 -4.80
C SER A 254 -21.06 20.07 -5.30
N ASN A 255 -20.25 20.65 -4.43
CA ASN A 255 -19.05 21.40 -4.83
C ASN A 255 -17.84 20.47 -5.02
N SER A 256 -17.49 20.17 -6.27
CA SER A 256 -16.31 19.34 -6.61
C SER A 256 -14.97 20.07 -6.48
N LYS A 257 -14.95 21.41 -6.36
CA LYS A 257 -13.72 22.21 -6.37
C LYS A 257 -12.70 21.78 -5.30
N PRO A 258 -13.09 21.49 -4.05
CA PRO A 258 -12.13 21.05 -3.03
C PRO A 258 -11.50 19.70 -3.39
N ARG A 259 -12.27 18.75 -3.94
CA ARG A 259 -11.72 17.47 -4.40
C ARG A 259 -10.71 17.67 -5.53
N ASP A 260 -11.06 18.44 -6.54
CA ASP A 260 -10.18 18.71 -7.69
C ASP A 260 -8.90 19.45 -7.26
N GLN A 261 -9.00 20.40 -6.34
CA GLN A 261 -7.84 21.10 -5.78
C GLN A 261 -6.93 20.15 -4.99
N LEU A 262 -7.49 19.29 -4.13
CA LEU A 262 -6.70 18.30 -3.39
C LEU A 262 -5.98 17.34 -4.34
N PHE A 263 -6.68 16.81 -5.35
CA PHE A 263 -6.08 15.94 -6.37
C PHE A 263 -4.97 16.66 -7.13
N ASN A 264 -5.19 17.92 -7.52
CA ASN A 264 -4.17 18.70 -8.22
C ASN A 264 -2.95 18.98 -7.33
N THR A 265 -3.11 19.25 -6.03
CA THR A 265 -2.01 19.42 -5.07
C THR A 265 -1.15 18.15 -5.01
N VAL A 266 -1.79 16.99 -4.82
CA VAL A 266 -1.12 15.68 -4.78
C VAL A 266 -0.39 15.38 -6.09
N TYR A 267 -1.09 15.46 -7.22
CA TYR A 267 -0.51 15.16 -8.53
C TYR A 267 0.61 16.12 -8.92
N SER A 268 0.51 17.40 -8.58
CA SER A 268 1.57 18.37 -8.82
C SER A 268 2.84 18.05 -8.01
N ALA A 269 2.70 17.62 -6.76
CA ALA A 269 3.84 17.20 -5.93
C ALA A 269 4.52 15.94 -6.49
N ILE A 270 3.72 14.92 -6.86
CA ILE A 270 4.23 13.69 -7.48
C ILE A 270 4.95 14.02 -8.79
N TYR A 271 4.31 14.76 -9.70
CA TYR A 271 4.88 15.11 -11.00
C TYR A 271 6.18 15.91 -10.84
N SER A 272 6.20 16.90 -9.94
CA SER A 272 7.39 17.71 -9.67
C SER A 272 8.56 16.84 -9.20
N SER A 273 8.32 15.92 -8.27
CA SER A 273 9.33 14.95 -7.82
C SER A 273 9.77 14.03 -8.96
N ALA A 274 8.84 13.33 -9.60
CA ALA A 274 9.13 12.33 -10.63
C ALA A 274 9.84 12.91 -11.87
N SER A 275 9.46 14.12 -12.29
CA SER A 275 10.07 14.80 -13.45
C SER A 275 11.52 15.20 -13.20
N GLY A 276 11.88 15.49 -11.94
CA GLY A 276 13.25 15.73 -11.49
C GLY A 276 14.04 14.47 -11.14
N GLY A 277 13.44 13.27 -11.25
CA GLY A 277 14.06 12.01 -10.82
C GLY A 277 14.05 11.77 -9.31
N GLY A 278 13.13 12.44 -8.60
CA GLY A 278 12.94 12.31 -7.18
C GLY A 278 12.16 11.05 -6.75
N ALA A 279 11.98 10.92 -5.44
CA ALA A 279 11.46 9.71 -4.80
C ALA A 279 9.97 9.48 -4.98
N ALA A 280 9.13 10.52 -5.10
CA ALA A 280 7.70 10.32 -5.33
C ALA A 280 7.45 9.88 -6.78
N VAL A 281 6.92 8.68 -6.95
CA VAL A 281 6.86 7.98 -8.25
C VAL A 281 5.47 7.63 -8.73
N GLY A 282 4.43 7.98 -7.96
CA GLY A 282 3.02 7.79 -8.29
C GLY A 282 2.10 8.07 -7.10
N GLY A 283 0.80 7.97 -7.34
CA GLY A 283 -0.22 8.08 -6.31
C GLY A 283 -1.50 7.33 -6.69
N LEU A 284 -2.21 6.82 -5.68
CA LEU A 284 -3.46 6.08 -5.78
C LEU A 284 -4.52 6.82 -4.96
N PHE A 285 -5.60 7.25 -5.61
CA PHE A 285 -6.69 7.93 -4.90
C PHE A 285 -7.64 6.89 -4.28
N TRP A 286 -8.22 7.25 -3.14
CA TRP A 286 -9.29 6.50 -2.51
C TRP A 286 -10.63 7.19 -2.81
N GLN A 287 -11.61 6.53 -3.45
CA GLN A 287 -11.52 5.24 -4.14
C GLN A 287 -12.27 5.26 -5.46
N LEU A 288 -11.92 4.36 -6.39
CA LEU A 288 -12.67 4.19 -7.63
C LEU A 288 -13.88 3.29 -7.38
N LEU A 289 -15.08 3.75 -7.76
CA LEU A 289 -16.27 2.90 -7.87
C LEU A 289 -16.77 2.88 -9.31
N ALA A 290 -17.36 1.75 -9.71
CA ALA A 290 -18.11 1.65 -10.96
C ALA A 290 -19.54 2.19 -10.78
N GLU A 291 -20.17 2.59 -11.89
CA GLU A 291 -21.58 2.98 -11.91
C GLU A 291 -22.47 1.85 -11.36
N GLY A 292 -23.45 2.21 -10.53
CA GLY A 292 -24.38 1.26 -9.89
C GLY A 292 -23.86 0.59 -8.61
N MET A 293 -22.67 0.95 -8.12
CA MET A 293 -22.13 0.47 -6.84
C MET A 293 -22.50 1.36 -5.65
N ASP A 294 -23.67 2.01 -5.67
CA ASP A 294 -24.04 3.05 -4.71
C ASP A 294 -24.02 2.59 -3.23
N SER A 295 -24.24 1.30 -2.97
CA SER A 295 -24.17 0.71 -1.63
C SER A 295 -22.77 0.70 -1.02
N PHE A 296 -21.72 0.91 -1.81
CA PHE A 296 -20.32 0.93 -1.38
C PHE A 296 -19.76 2.35 -1.20
N ARG A 297 -20.57 3.39 -1.43
CA ARG A 297 -20.15 4.79 -1.28
C ARG A 297 -19.81 5.12 0.16
N ASP A 298 -18.59 5.59 0.39
CA ASP A 298 -18.11 6.08 1.69
C ASP A 298 -17.97 7.61 1.73
N GLY A 299 -18.25 8.30 0.62
CA GLY A 299 -18.10 9.73 0.42
C GLY A 299 -16.80 10.12 -0.28
N TYR A 300 -15.83 9.21 -0.40
CA TYR A 300 -14.58 9.43 -1.09
C TYR A 300 -14.60 8.94 -2.53
N GLU A 301 -15.63 8.19 -2.91
CA GLU A 301 -15.69 7.57 -4.21
C GLU A 301 -15.57 8.57 -5.37
N VAL A 302 -14.84 8.16 -6.40
CA VAL A 302 -14.83 8.77 -7.73
C VAL A 302 -15.45 7.77 -8.68
N VAL A 303 -16.63 8.11 -9.20
CA VAL A 303 -17.25 7.40 -10.31
C VAL A 303 -16.92 8.20 -11.57
N LEU A 304 -16.11 7.63 -12.47
CA LEU A 304 -15.51 8.40 -13.58
C LEU A 304 -16.56 9.08 -14.48
N GLY A 305 -17.70 8.43 -14.72
CA GLY A 305 -18.82 8.98 -15.50
C GLY A 305 -19.55 10.13 -14.80
N GLU A 306 -19.55 10.15 -13.47
CA GLU A 306 -20.25 11.15 -12.65
C GLU A 306 -19.33 12.31 -12.23
N ASN A 307 -18.02 12.13 -12.30
CA ASN A 307 -17.01 13.10 -11.85
C ASN A 307 -16.06 13.51 -12.98
N PRO A 308 -16.55 14.15 -14.06
CA PRO A 308 -15.76 14.40 -15.27
C PRO A 308 -14.54 15.32 -15.04
N SER A 309 -14.61 16.26 -14.10
CA SER A 309 -13.48 17.14 -13.77
C SER A 309 -12.35 16.36 -13.08
N THR A 310 -12.68 15.58 -12.05
CA THR A 310 -11.74 14.72 -11.34
C THR A 310 -11.18 13.63 -12.26
N ALA A 311 -12.03 13.01 -13.09
CA ALA A 311 -11.61 12.03 -14.11
C ALA A 311 -10.60 12.64 -15.10
N SER A 312 -10.82 13.89 -15.52
CA SER A 312 -9.88 14.60 -16.39
C SER A 312 -8.51 14.83 -15.72
N LEU A 313 -8.49 15.17 -14.42
CA LEU A 313 -7.23 15.31 -13.66
C LEU A 313 -6.47 13.99 -13.57
N ILE A 314 -7.16 12.90 -13.23
CA ILE A 314 -6.59 11.54 -13.17
C ILE A 314 -5.98 11.16 -14.54
N ALA A 315 -6.72 11.37 -15.62
CA ALA A 315 -6.25 11.06 -16.97
C ALA A 315 -5.03 11.89 -17.38
N GLN A 316 -5.04 13.19 -17.08
CA GLN A 316 -3.92 14.09 -17.39
C GLN A 316 -2.66 13.70 -16.64
N GLU A 317 -2.76 13.43 -15.34
CA GLU A 317 -1.60 13.01 -14.55
C GLU A 317 -1.08 11.65 -15.06
N SER A 318 -1.97 10.73 -15.47
CA SER A 318 -1.57 9.43 -16.00
C SER A 318 -0.75 9.57 -17.27
N GLN A 319 -1.15 10.49 -18.15
CA GLN A 319 -0.39 10.82 -19.35
C GLN A 319 0.96 11.47 -19.03
N LYS A 320 1.02 12.37 -18.06
CA LYS A 320 2.27 13.03 -17.62
C LYS A 320 3.27 12.00 -17.10
N LEU A 321 2.89 11.16 -16.14
CA LEU A 321 3.77 10.12 -15.58
C LEU A 321 4.19 9.09 -16.64
N ASN A 322 3.30 8.73 -17.57
CA ASN A 322 3.65 7.85 -18.68
C ASN A 322 4.71 8.44 -19.61
N ARG A 323 4.70 9.76 -19.85
CA ARG A 323 5.76 10.44 -20.61
C ARG A 323 7.09 10.38 -19.89
N ILE A 324 7.10 10.65 -18.57
CA ILE A 324 8.32 10.56 -17.77
C ILE A 324 8.85 9.11 -17.78
N ARG A 325 7.98 8.11 -17.64
CA ARG A 325 8.34 6.68 -17.71
C ARG A 325 9.07 6.34 -19.02
N LYS A 326 8.51 6.77 -20.15
CA LYS A 326 9.11 6.56 -21.48
C LYS A 326 10.45 7.28 -21.63
N MET A 327 10.56 8.50 -21.10
CA MET A 327 11.81 9.27 -21.10
C MET A 327 12.93 8.54 -20.35
N TYR A 328 12.71 8.14 -19.09
CA TYR A 328 13.73 7.43 -18.32
C TYR A 328 14.06 6.04 -18.87
N ALA A 329 13.08 5.34 -19.47
CA ALA A 329 13.36 4.09 -20.17
C ALA A 329 14.33 4.31 -21.35
N ARG A 330 14.14 5.39 -22.12
CA ARG A 330 15.06 5.76 -23.22
C ARG A 330 16.44 6.12 -22.69
N LEU A 331 16.54 6.90 -21.62
CA LEU A 331 17.82 7.28 -21.01
C LEU A 331 18.62 6.05 -20.53
N ARG A 332 17.96 5.09 -19.85
CA ARG A 332 18.60 3.83 -19.45
C ARG A 332 19.10 3.02 -20.63
N ASN A 333 18.35 2.97 -21.74
CA ASN A 333 18.77 2.26 -22.94
C ASN A 333 20.01 2.90 -23.59
N ILE A 334 20.08 4.24 -23.61
CA ILE A 334 21.26 4.99 -24.08
C ILE A 334 22.47 4.67 -23.20
N GLU A 335 22.31 4.68 -21.87
CA GLU A 335 23.40 4.38 -20.94
C GLU A 335 23.93 2.95 -21.12
N LYS A 336 23.04 1.96 -21.26
CA LYS A 336 23.41 0.57 -21.57
C LYS A 336 24.19 0.47 -22.88
N TRP A 337 23.75 1.18 -23.92
CA TRP A 337 24.43 1.20 -25.21
C TRP A 337 25.82 1.82 -25.13
N ASN A 338 25.97 2.93 -24.40
CA ASN A 338 27.27 3.57 -24.15
C ASN A 338 28.22 2.61 -23.41
N LYS A 339 27.77 1.98 -22.31
CA LYS A 339 28.59 0.99 -21.58
C LYS A 339 29.03 -0.17 -22.49
N ALA A 340 28.12 -0.70 -23.32
CA ALA A 340 28.45 -1.78 -24.26
C ALA A 340 29.41 -1.33 -25.38
N ARG A 341 29.37 -0.06 -25.79
CA ARG A 341 30.33 0.51 -26.75
C ARG A 341 31.70 0.67 -26.10
N ASP A 342 31.76 1.18 -24.89
CA ASP A 342 33.02 1.43 -24.18
C ASP A 342 33.77 0.12 -23.92
N ILE A 343 33.05 -0.94 -23.49
CA ILE A 343 33.61 -2.31 -23.34
C ILE A 343 34.21 -2.80 -24.66
N ARG A 344 33.48 -2.65 -25.78
CA ARG A 344 33.97 -3.06 -27.10
C ARG A 344 35.20 -2.28 -27.54
N SER A 345 35.25 -0.98 -27.27
CA SER A 345 36.42 -0.15 -27.59
C SER A 345 37.66 -0.54 -26.76
N ALA A 346 37.48 -0.85 -25.47
CA ALA A 346 38.55 -1.28 -24.58
C ALA A 346 39.11 -2.67 -24.95
N GLN A 347 38.27 -3.55 -25.51
CA GLN A 347 38.69 -4.84 -26.05
C GLN A 347 39.49 -4.69 -27.35
N ASN A 348 39.07 -3.78 -28.24
CA ASN A 348 39.74 -3.55 -29.53
C ASN A 348 41.05 -2.75 -29.43
N GLY A 349 41.26 -1.99 -28.34
CA GLY A 349 42.49 -1.22 -28.10
C GLY A 349 43.62 -1.99 -27.39
N ARG A 350 43.48 -3.31 -27.18
CA ARG A 350 44.48 -4.17 -26.53
C ARG A 350 45.28 -5.06 -27.50
N HIS A 351 45.28 -4.74 -28.79
CA HIS A 351 46.05 -5.45 -29.81
C HIS A 351 47.25 -4.66 -30.30
#